data_AF-A0A5C3NT60-F1
#
_entry.id   AF-A0A5C3NT60-F1
#
_cell.length_a   1.000
_cell.length_b   1.000
_cell.length_c   1.000
_cell.angle_alpha   90.00
_cell.angle_beta   90.00
_cell.angle_gamma   90.00
#
_symmetry.space_group_name_H-M   'P 1'
#
loop_
_entity.id
_entity.type
_entity.pdbx_description
1 polymer ?
#
loop_
_entity_poly.entity_id
_entity_poly.type
_entity_poly.pdbx_seq_one_letter_code
_entity_poly.pdbx_strand_id
1 'polypeptide(L)' 'KRRPGRLDLSSTKNPAIPDPLPSTLATTRIIEDIGSLQYPEGFKSPKPELNANAKQGKFSYDRDFLLQFMAVCKEKPD' A
#
# COMPACT_ATOMS: atom_id res chain seq x y z
N LYS A 1 -38.51 5.73 -43.38
CA LYS A 1 -37.32 5.77 -42.48
C LYS A 1 -37.48 4.69 -41.42
N ARG A 2 -36.69 3.61 -41.47
CA ARG A 2 -36.76 2.50 -40.49
C ARG A 2 -35.98 2.85 -39.23
N ARG A 3 -36.54 2.52 -38.06
CA ARG A 3 -35.89 2.72 -36.76
C ARG A 3 -34.71 1.75 -36.64
N PRO A 4 -33.57 2.15 -36.07
CA PRO A 4 -32.44 1.24 -35.87
C PRO A 4 -32.87 0.09 -34.94
N GLY A 5 -32.36 -1.10 -35.23
CA GLY A 5 -32.60 -2.29 -34.43
C GLY A 5 -31.99 -2.19 -33.04
N ARG A 6 -32.46 -3.05 -32.13
CA ARG A 6 -31.98 -3.12 -30.74
C ARG A 6 -30.49 -3.44 -30.71
N LEU A 7 -29.73 -2.62 -29.97
CA LEU A 7 -28.30 -2.81 -29.74
C LEU A 7 -28.07 -4.16 -29.05
N ASP A 8 -27.30 -5.04 -29.69
CA ASP A 8 -26.89 -6.31 -29.11
C ASP A 8 -25.61 -6.13 -28.29
N LEU A 9 -25.67 -6.49 -27.01
CA LEU A 9 -24.58 -6.40 -26.03
C LEU A 9 -23.93 -7.78 -25.78
N SER A 10 -24.25 -8.80 -26.58
CA SER A 10 -23.69 -10.16 -26.45
C SER A 10 -22.16 -10.21 -26.51
N SER A 11 -21.51 -9.20 -27.10
CA SER A 11 -20.06 -9.06 -27.19
C SER A 11 -19.40 -8.45 -25.95
N THR A 12 -20.16 -7.88 -25.00
CA THR A 12 -19.63 -7.38 -23.71
C THR A 12 -19.58 -8.46 -22.63
N LYS A 13 -19.37 -9.72 -23.01
CA LYS A 13 -18.90 -10.74 -22.06
C LYS A 13 -17.45 -10.42 -21.78
N ASN A 14 -17.26 -9.55 -20.78
CA ASN A 14 -15.94 -9.23 -20.23
C ASN A 14 -15.14 -10.53 -20.10
N PRO A 15 -13.94 -10.67 -20.71
CA PRO A 15 -13.03 -11.69 -20.23
C PRO A 15 -12.88 -11.42 -18.73
N ALA A 16 -13.10 -12.44 -17.90
CA ALA A 16 -13.00 -12.32 -16.45
C ALA A 16 -11.69 -11.60 -16.15
N ILE A 17 -11.79 -10.31 -15.83
CA ILE A 17 -10.64 -9.52 -15.40
C ILE A 17 -10.28 -10.19 -14.09
N PRO A 18 -9.10 -10.82 -13.97
CA PRO A 18 -8.70 -11.42 -12.70
C PRO A 18 -8.85 -10.34 -11.63
N ASP A 19 -9.45 -10.71 -10.49
CA ASP A 19 -9.58 -9.79 -9.37
C ASP A 19 -8.21 -9.15 -9.11
N PRO A 20 -8.15 -7.83 -8.90
CA PRO A 20 -6.90 -7.15 -8.64
C PRO A 20 -6.16 -7.91 -7.52
N LEU A 21 -4.89 -8.24 -7.78
CA LEU A 21 -4.06 -8.92 -6.81
C LEU A 21 -4.09 -8.10 -5.50
N PRO A 22 -4.20 -8.76 -4.33
CA PRO A 22 -4.21 -8.04 -3.06
C PRO A 22 -2.97 -7.14 -3.00
N SER A 23 -3.16 -5.88 -2.65
CA SER A 23 -2.07 -4.92 -2.54
C SER A 23 -0.95 -5.48 -1.66
N THR A 24 0.30 -5.13 -1.96
CA THR A 24 1.45 -5.61 -1.17
C THR A 24 1.28 -5.29 0.31
N LEU A 25 0.64 -4.16 0.62
CA LEU A 25 0.25 -3.79 1.99
C LEU A 25 -0.70 -4.81 2.64
N ALA A 26 -1.66 -5.36 1.91
CA ALA A 26 -2.64 -6.33 2.42
C ALA A 26 -2.02 -7.70 2.76
N THR A 27 -0.90 -8.05 2.14
CA THR A 27 -0.20 -9.34 2.36
C THR A 27 1.00 -9.25 3.28
N THR A 28 1.47 -8.03 3.58
CA THR A 28 2.65 -7.79 4.41
C THR A 28 2.36 -8.01 5.89
N ARG A 29 3.34 -8.55 6.62
CA ARG A 29 3.22 -8.77 8.07
C ARG A 29 3.39 -7.47 8.85
N ILE A 30 2.68 -7.36 9.97
CA ILE A 30 2.88 -6.26 10.92
C ILE A 30 4.30 -6.34 11.48
N ILE A 31 4.94 -5.17 11.64
CA ILE A 31 6.27 -5.06 12.21
C ILE A 31 6.21 -5.39 13.71
N GLU A 32 6.98 -6.38 14.16
CA GLU A 32 7.07 -6.77 15.57
C GLU A 32 8.25 -6.09 16.28
N ASP A 33 9.38 -5.95 15.59
CA ASP A 33 10.59 -5.30 16.07
C ASP A 33 11.08 -4.27 15.06
N ILE A 34 11.16 -3.01 15.51
CA ILE A 34 11.60 -1.88 14.70
C ILE A 34 13.11 -1.92 14.41
N GLY A 35 13.91 -2.57 15.26
CA GLY A 35 15.35 -2.69 15.07
C GLY A 35 15.76 -3.75 14.04
N SER A 36 14.87 -4.71 13.76
CA SER A 36 15.10 -5.78 12.78
C SER A 36 15.01 -5.32 11.32
N LEU A 37 14.45 -4.13 11.07
CA LEU A 37 14.21 -3.62 9.73
C LEU A 37 15.46 -2.97 9.15
N GLN A 38 15.91 -3.49 8.02
CA GLN A 38 16.94 -2.83 7.22
C GLN A 38 16.29 -1.89 6.21
N TYR A 39 16.72 -0.63 6.27
CA TYR A 39 16.32 0.38 5.30
C TYR A 39 17.38 0.47 4.20
N PRO A 40 16.97 0.58 2.92
CA PRO A 40 17.89 0.72 1.80
C PRO A 40 18.63 2.06 1.85
N GLU A 41 19.71 2.16 1.07
CA GLU A 41 20.50 3.39 0.97
C GLU A 41 19.63 4.58 0.56
N GLY A 42 19.83 5.73 1.20
CA GLY A 42 19.06 6.95 0.97
C GLY A 42 17.78 7.06 1.82
N PHE A 43 17.34 5.99 2.47
CA PHE A 43 16.25 6.03 3.45
C PHE A 43 16.78 6.00 4.88
N LYS A 44 16.20 6.85 5.73
CA LYS A 44 16.52 6.93 7.15
C LYS A 44 15.70 5.90 7.92
N SER A 45 16.35 5.22 8.85
CA SER A 45 15.68 4.41 9.86
C SER A 45 14.98 5.28 10.91
N PRO A 46 13.98 4.74 11.63
CA PRO A 46 13.36 5.41 12.77
C PRO A 46 14.39 5.75 13.84
N LYS A 47 14.22 6.91 14.50
CA LYS A 47 15.10 7.31 15.60
C LYS A 47 14.98 6.31 16.77
N PRO A 48 16.07 5.64 17.18
CA PRO A 48 16.02 4.66 18.26
C PRO A 48 15.64 5.28 19.60
N GLU A 49 16.01 6.55 19.82
CA GLU A 49 15.69 7.29 21.05
C GLU A 49 14.19 7.44 21.30
N LEU A 50 13.37 7.51 20.23
CA LEU A 50 11.91 7.59 20.35
C LEU A 50 11.26 6.25 20.73
N ASN A 51 12.00 5.15 20.56
CA ASN A 51 11.48 3.79 20.73
C ASN A 51 12.19 2.99 21.83
N ALA A 52 13.15 3.60 22.55
CA ALA A 52 13.91 2.93 23.61
C ALA A 52 13.03 2.32 24.71
N ASN A 53 11.88 2.94 25.00
CA ASN A 53 10.89 2.46 25.98
C ASN A 53 9.53 2.14 25.34
N ALA A 54 9.49 2.01 24.02
CA ALA A 54 8.25 1.71 23.30
C ALA A 54 7.74 0.33 23.66
N LYS A 55 6.41 0.21 23.83
CA LYS A 55 5.77 -1.10 23.97
C LYS A 55 5.75 -1.79 22.61
N GLN A 56 5.86 -3.12 22.60
CA GLN A 56 5.79 -3.91 21.38
C GLN A 56 4.52 -3.58 20.57
N GLY A 57 4.68 -3.34 19.27
CA GLY A 57 3.60 -2.90 18.37
C GLY A 57 3.17 -1.43 18.50
N LYS A 58 3.80 -0.64 19.39
CA LYS A 58 3.57 0.82 19.50
C LYS A 58 4.86 1.57 19.22
N PHE A 59 5.06 1.92 17.95
CA PHE A 59 6.25 2.63 17.51
C PHE A 59 6.00 4.12 17.35
N SER A 60 6.96 4.92 17.81
CA SER A 60 6.99 6.37 17.65
C SER A 60 7.93 6.75 16.51
N TYR A 61 7.46 7.60 15.61
CA TYR A 61 8.19 8.03 14.43
C TYR A 61 8.32 9.55 14.42
N ASP A 62 9.49 10.06 14.05
CA ASP A 62 9.64 11.49 13.84
C ASP A 62 9.09 11.91 12.48
N ARG A 63 8.82 13.22 12.37
CA ARG A 63 8.22 13.80 11.17
C ARG A 63 9.04 13.51 9.91
N ASP A 64 10.36 13.64 9.99
CA ASP A 64 11.22 13.49 8.82
C ASP A 64 11.20 12.05 8.30
N PHE A 65 11.14 11.06 9.20
CA PHE A 65 10.96 9.67 8.83
C PHE A 65 9.65 9.43 8.09
N LEU A 66 8.53 9.92 8.64
CA LEU A 66 7.19 9.71 8.07
C LEU A 66 7.05 10.36 6.68
N LEU A 67 7.69 11.51 6.46
CA LEU A 67 7.64 12.21 5.18
C LEU A 67 8.32 11.46 4.04
N GLN A 68 9.21 10.51 4.32
CA GLN A 68 9.83 9.67 3.26
C GLN A 68 8.77 8.85 2.50
N PHE A 69 7.68 8.47 3.17
CA PHE A 69 6.59 7.70 2.56
C PHE A 69 5.73 8.53 1.61
N MET A 70 5.76 9.87 1.69
CA MET A 70 5.01 10.75 0.79
C MET A 70 5.38 10.55 -0.69
N ALA A 71 6.66 10.27 -0.96
CA ALA A 71 7.13 10.02 -2.33
C ALA A 71 6.89 8.58 -2.81
N VAL A 72 6.60 7.65 -1.89
CA VAL A 72 6.53 6.19 -2.13
C VAL A 72 5.08 5.69 -2.16
N CYS A 73 4.31 5.96 -1.11
CA CYS A 73 2.92 5.51 -0.97
C CYS A 73 1.95 6.44 -1.69
N LYS A 74 1.94 6.39 -3.03
CA LYS A 74 1.09 7.23 -3.89
C LYS A 74 -0.22 6.56 -4.32
N GLU A 75 -0.29 5.26 -4.15
CA GLU A 75 -1.48 4.48 -4.52
C GLU A 75 -2.61 4.73 -3.53
N LYS A 76 -3.84 4.68 -4.04
CA LYS A 76 -5.03 4.81 -3.20
C LYS A 76 -5.16 3.54 -2.35
N PRO A 77 -5.43 3.65 -1.04
CA PRO A 77 -5.74 2.47 -0.24
C PRO A 77 -7.06 1.84 -0.73
N ASP A 78 -7.10 0.51 -0.69
CA ASP A 78 -8.28 -0.29 -1.02
C ASP A 78 -9.44 -0.09 -0.03
#